data_AF-A0A750Q905-F1
#
_entry.id   AF-A0A750Q905-F1
#
_cell.length_a   1.000
_cell.length_b   1.000
_cell.length_c   1.000
_cell.angle_alpha   90.00
_cell.angle_beta   90.00
_cell.angle_gamma   90.00
#
_symmetry.space_group_name_H-M   'P 1'
#
loop_
_entity.id
_entity.type
_entity.pdbx_description
1 polymer ?
#
loop_
_entity_poly.entity_id
_entity_poly.type
_entity_poly.pdbx_seq_one_letter_code
_entity_poly.pdbx_strand_id
1 'polypeptide(L)'
;MTTLTLQQACDACQTNKTAWLNRKSELALSVWLTAGNEINYSAQDTDILTAIGYRPDAPSRDDNREKFTPAQNMIYARRRAGLAAQ
;
A
#
# COMPACT_ATOMS: atom_id res chain seq x y z
N MET A 1 -36.73 -31.02 1.49
CA MET A 1 -36.69 -30.21 2.72
C MET A 1 -35.34 -30.47 3.37
N THR A 2 -34.39 -29.55 3.26
CA THR A 2 -33.03 -29.73 3.80
C THR A 2 -33.08 -29.52 5.31
N THR A 3 -32.92 -30.59 6.08
CA THR A 3 -32.85 -30.51 7.54
C THR A 3 -31.46 -29.99 7.93
N LEU A 4 -31.37 -28.68 8.19
CA LEU A 4 -30.16 -28.08 8.75
C LEU A 4 -30.00 -28.54 10.20
N THR A 5 -28.80 -28.98 10.56
CA THR A 5 -28.46 -29.30 11.94
C THR A 5 -28.34 -28.00 12.75
N LEU A 6 -28.56 -28.08 14.07
CA LEU A 6 -28.39 -26.93 14.97
C LEU A 6 -26.99 -26.31 14.85
N GLN A 7 -25.96 -27.14 14.64
CA GLN A 7 -24.59 -26.66 14.42
C GLN A 7 -24.50 -25.77 13.18
N GLN A 8 -25.05 -26.22 12.05
CA GLN A 8 -25.04 -25.45 10.80
C GLN A 8 -25.78 -24.11 10.94
N ALA A 9 -26.89 -24.09 11.68
CA ALA A 9 -27.62 -22.86 11.96
C ALA A 9 -26.82 -21.88 12.83
N CYS A 10 -26.13 -22.38 13.86
CA CYS A 10 -25.24 -21.58 14.71
C CYS A 10 -24.07 -20.98 13.91
N ASP A 11 -23.43 -21.80 13.07
CA ASP A 11 -22.29 -21.36 12.23
C ASP A 11 -22.72 -20.28 11.22
N ALA A 12 -23.90 -20.46 10.59
CA ALA A 12 -24.48 -19.48 9.69
C ALA A 12 -24.79 -18.16 10.39
N CYS A 13 -25.35 -18.21 11.61
CA CYS A 13 -25.63 -17.02 12.41
C CYS A 13 -24.35 -16.26 12.78
N GLN A 14 -23.32 -16.97 13.24
CA GLN A 14 -22.05 -16.37 13.61
C GLN A 14 -21.33 -15.76 12.39
N THR A 15 -21.43 -16.41 11.24
CA THR A 15 -20.92 -15.89 9.96
C THR A 15 -21.64 -14.60 9.57
N ASN A 16 -22.97 -14.57 9.63
CA ASN A 16 -23.77 -13.39 9.31
C ASN A 16 -23.45 -12.22 10.25
N LYS A 17 -23.33 -12.50 11.56
CA LYS A 17 -22.91 -11.50 12.55
C LYS A 17 -21.55 -10.88 12.21
N THR A 18 -20.57 -11.71 11.85
CA THR A 18 -19.22 -11.25 11.47
C THR A 18 -19.28 -10.41 10.20
N ALA A 19 -20.03 -10.84 9.19
CA ALA A 19 -20.21 -10.11 7.95
C ALA A 19 -20.85 -8.73 8.17
N TRP A 20 -21.87 -8.66 9.05
CA TRP A 20 -22.50 -7.39 9.43
C TRP A 20 -21.53 -6.44 10.14
N LEU A 21 -20.73 -6.95 11.08
CA LEU A 21 -19.73 -6.14 11.80
C LEU A 21 -18.68 -5.57 10.85
N ASN A 22 -18.17 -6.39 9.93
CA ASN A 22 -17.22 -5.94 8.91
C ASN A 22 -17.85 -4.90 7.98
N ARG A 23 -19.09 -5.14 7.53
CA ARG A 23 -19.77 -4.19 6.65
C ARG A 23 -19.98 -2.84 7.33
N LYS A 24 -20.29 -2.85 8.63
CA LYS A 24 -20.44 -1.64 9.43
C LYS A 24 -19.13 -0.84 9.51
N SER A 25 -17.99 -1.50 9.75
CA SER A 25 -16.69 -0.81 9.84
C SER A 25 -16.25 -0.26 8.49
N GLU A 26 -16.46 -1.01 7.40
CA GLU A 26 -16.20 -0.54 6.02
C GLU A 26 -17.02 0.72 5.68
N LEU A 27 -18.32 0.71 6.00
CA LEU A 27 -19.18 1.86 5.75
C LEU A 27 -18.76 3.08 6.58
N ALA A 28 -18.40 2.88 7.85
CA ALA A 28 -17.90 3.96 8.70
C ALA A 28 -16.60 4.57 8.14
N LEU A 29 -15.65 3.73 7.71
CA LEU A 29 -14.41 4.17 7.08
C LEU A 29 -14.67 4.91 5.77
N SER A 30 -15.57 4.39 4.92
CA SER A 30 -15.94 5.03 3.65
C SER A 30 -16.54 6.41 3.85
N VAL A 31 -17.45 6.57 4.82
CA VAL A 31 -18.02 7.89 5.16
C VAL A 31 -16.94 8.84 5.66
N TRP A 32 -16.05 8.37 6.54
CA TRP A 32 -14.97 9.19 7.09
C TRP A 32 -13.98 9.66 6.02
N LEU A 33 -13.61 8.79 5.08
CA LEU A 33 -12.75 9.14 3.95
C LEU A 33 -13.45 10.11 2.98
N THR A 34 -14.74 9.90 2.70
CA THR A 34 -15.53 10.75 1.78
C THR A 34 -15.78 12.14 2.34
N ALA A 35 -15.82 12.29 3.67
CA ALA A 35 -15.93 13.59 4.34
C ALA A 35 -14.69 14.48 4.13
N GLY A 36 -13.60 13.97 3.55
CA GLY A 36 -12.41 14.78 3.24
C GLY A 36 -11.62 15.19 4.47
N ASN A 37 -11.70 14.42 5.56
CA ASN A 37 -10.91 14.66 6.75
C ASN A 37 -9.41 14.59 6.41
N GLU A 38 -8.63 15.48 6.99
CA GLU A 38 -7.18 15.48 6.80
C GLU A 38 -6.57 14.21 7.42
N ILE A 39 -5.71 13.54 6.64
CA ILE A 39 -4.98 12.35 7.08
C ILE A 39 -3.53 12.77 7.30
N ASN A 40 -3.16 12.94 8.56
CA ASN A 40 -1.83 13.34 8.97
C ASN A 40 -0.95 12.12 9.30
N TYR A 41 0.37 12.30 9.24
CA TYR A 41 1.31 11.29 9.69
C TYR A 41 1.17 11.02 11.19
N SER A 42 1.50 9.80 11.60
CA SER A 42 1.61 9.45 13.03
C SER A 42 2.63 10.36 13.70
N ALA A 43 2.33 10.80 14.93
CA ALA A 43 3.24 11.62 15.73
C ALA A 43 4.61 10.96 15.93
N GLN A 44 4.67 9.62 15.89
CA GLN A 44 5.93 8.88 16.01
C GLN A 44 6.86 9.08 14.80
N ASP A 45 6.31 9.22 13.60
CA ASP A 45 7.08 9.19 12.35
C ASP A 45 6.99 10.52 11.57
N THR A 46 6.28 11.51 12.11
CA THR A 46 5.96 12.75 11.40
C THR A 46 7.19 13.51 10.93
N ASP A 47 8.25 13.56 11.72
CA ASP A 47 9.48 14.29 11.37
C ASP A 47 10.16 13.66 10.15
N ILE A 48 10.28 12.33 10.15
CA ILE A 48 10.89 11.59 9.05
C ILE A 48 10.03 11.68 7.79
N LEU A 49 8.72 11.39 7.92
CA LEU A 49 7.81 11.34 6.77
C LEU A 49 7.57 12.72 6.14
N THR A 50 7.60 13.78 6.94
CA THR A 50 7.57 15.16 6.45
C THR A 50 8.88 15.52 5.76
N ALA A 51 10.03 15.18 6.36
CA ALA A 51 11.34 15.54 5.80
C ALA A 51 11.62 14.86 4.45
N ILE A 52 11.25 13.59 4.28
CA ILE A 52 11.45 12.87 3.00
C ILE A 52 10.40 13.22 1.94
N GLY A 53 9.26 13.76 2.36
CA GLY A 53 8.13 14.06 1.50
C GLY A 53 7.35 12.82 1.03
N TYR A 54 6.09 13.02 0.63
CA TYR A 54 5.20 11.94 0.22
C TYR A 54 5.62 11.24 -1.10
N ARG A 55 6.31 11.98 -1.98
CA ARG A 55 6.79 11.50 -3.28
C ARG A 55 8.15 12.10 -3.60
N PRO A 56 9.03 11.36 -4.30
CA PRO A 56 10.22 11.94 -4.91
C PRO A 56 9.86 13.10 -5.85
N ASP A 57 10.77 14.05 -5.99
CA ASP A 57 10.62 15.20 -6.88
C ASP A 57 10.44 14.76 -8.34
N ALA A 58 9.76 15.60 -9.12
CA ALA A 58 9.46 15.30 -10.52
C ALA A 58 10.73 15.02 -11.36
N PRO A 59 11.82 15.81 -11.24
CA PRO A 59 13.08 15.52 -11.92
C PRO A 59 13.61 14.11 -11.63
N SER A 60 13.69 13.70 -10.36
CA SER A 60 14.14 12.35 -9.99
C SER A 60 13.30 11.25 -10.63
N ARG A 61 11.98 11.46 -10.73
CA ARG A 61 11.08 10.50 -11.38
C ARG A 61 11.29 10.43 -12.89
N ASP A 62 11.53 11.57 -13.53
CA ASP A 62 11.77 11.65 -14.98
C ASP A 62 13.13 11.07 -15.36
N ASP A 63 14.18 11.35 -14.58
CA ASP A 63 15.53 10.79 -14.77
C ASP A 63 15.55 9.25 -14.69
N ASN A 64 14.67 8.65 -13.87
CA ASN A 64 14.58 7.20 -13.67
C ASN A 64 13.46 6.52 -14.49
N ARG A 65 12.88 7.24 -15.46
CA ARG A 65 11.77 6.74 -16.28
C ARG A 65 12.21 5.68 -17.29
N GLU A 66 13.38 5.84 -17.89
CA GLU A 66 13.94 4.89 -18.84
C GLU A 66 14.26 3.55 -18.16
N LYS A 67 14.01 2.42 -18.87
CA LYS A 67 14.29 1.07 -18.37
C LYS A 67 15.36 0.41 -19.21
N PHE A 68 16.36 -0.10 -18.51
CA PHE A 68 17.50 -0.78 -19.12
C PHE A 68 17.43 -2.29 -18.88
N THR A 69 17.81 -3.06 -19.91
CA THR A 69 17.94 -4.51 -19.80
C THR A 69 19.08 -4.87 -18.84
N PRO A 70 19.05 -6.08 -18.23
CA PRO A 70 20.15 -6.56 -17.40
C PRO A 70 21.51 -6.51 -18.11
N ALA A 71 21.56 -6.81 -19.42
CA ALA A 71 22.78 -6.74 -20.20
C ALA A 71 23.34 -5.31 -20.31
N GLN A 72 22.48 -4.32 -20.57
CA GLN A 72 22.87 -2.90 -20.58
C GLN A 72 23.38 -2.45 -19.20
N ASN A 73 22.73 -2.86 -18.12
CA ASN A 73 23.17 -2.53 -16.76
C ASN A 73 24.54 -3.12 -16.42
N MET A 74 24.82 -4.36 -16.84
CA MET A 74 26.15 -4.97 -16.66
C MET A 74 27.24 -4.22 -17.42
N ILE A 75 26.94 -3.79 -18.65
CA ILE A 75 27.88 -3.00 -19.46
C ILE A 75 28.12 -1.62 -18.80
N TYR A 76 27.06 -0.95 -18.35
CA TYR A 76 27.17 0.34 -17.66
C TYR A 76 28.01 0.22 -16.38
N ALA A 77 27.74 -0.77 -15.54
CA ALA A 77 28.48 -0.97 -14.29
C ALA A 77 29.99 -1.18 -14.53
N ARG A 78 30.36 -1.99 -15.53
CA ARG A 78 31.77 -2.20 -15.92
C ARG A 78 32.43 -0.91 -16.40
N ARG A 79 31.74 -0.14 -17.25
CA ARG A 79 32.24 1.16 -17.74
C ARG A 79 32.42 2.16 -16.60
N ARG A 80 31.47 2.22 -15.67
CA ARG A 80 31.52 3.11 -14.50
C ARG A 80 32.69 2.77 -13.57
N ALA A 81 32.95 1.48 -13.34
CA ALA A 81 34.11 1.03 -12.57
C ALA A 81 35.44 1.40 -13.24
N GLY A 82 35.51 1.28 -14.58
CA GLY A 82 36.69 1.70 -15.35
C GLY A 82 36.95 3.21 -15.25
N LEU A 83 35.90 4.03 -15.32
CA LEU A 83 36.01 5.49 -15.15
C LEU A 83 36.44 5.90 -13.74
N ALA A 84 35.99 5.19 -12.70
CA ALA A 84 36.35 5.50 -11.31
C ALA A 84 37.78 5.08 -10.93
N ALA A 85 38.42 4.23 -11.74
CA ALA A 85 39.79 3.76 -11.54
C ALA A 85 40.84 4.60 -12.31
N GLN A 86 40.40 5.65 -13.01
CA GLN A 86 41.24 6.59 -13.76
C GLN A 86 41.56 7.83 -12.93
#